data_AF-A0A6H2TYW3-F1
#
_entry.id   AF-A0A6H2TYW3-F1
#
_cell.length_a   1.000
_cell.length_b   1.000
_cell.length_c   1.000
_cell.angle_alpha   90.00
_cell.angle_beta   90.00
_cell.angle_gamma   90.00
#
_symmetry.space_group_name_H-M   'P 1'
#
loop_
_entity.id
_entity.type
_entity.pdbx_description
1 polymer ?
#
loop_
_entity_poly.entity_id
_entity_poly.type
_entity_poly.pdbx_seq_one_letter_code
_entity_poly.pdbx_strand_id
1 'polypeptide(L)'
;PGVFDKLTQLVHLELQFNQLKSIPRGAFDNLKSLTHIYLFNNPWDCACSDILYLSRWISQHPRVPRSADDSWTRVDPDSARCSGTNTPVRAVTEASTSPSKCP
;
A
#
# COMPACT_ATOMS: atom_id res chain seq x y z
N PRO A 1 -17.30 8.74 6.60
CA PRO A 1 -16.76 7.41 6.97
C PRO A 1 -16.05 6.77 5.77
N GLY A 2 -14.74 6.52 5.90
CA GLY A 2 -13.94 5.75 4.96
C GLY A 2 -14.32 4.27 4.98
N VAL A 3 -13.96 3.56 3.90
CA VAL A 3 -14.41 2.19 3.62
C VAL A 3 -14.04 1.18 4.73
N PHE A 4 -12.91 1.39 5.42
CA PHE A 4 -12.44 0.47 6.46
C PHE A 4 -12.60 1.02 7.89
N ASP A 5 -13.21 2.19 8.07
CA ASP A 5 -13.22 2.89 9.37
C ASP A 5 -13.81 2.08 10.53
N LYS A 6 -14.80 1.23 10.23
CA LYS A 6 -15.50 0.42 11.23
C LYS A 6 -14.87 -0.95 11.49
N LEU A 7 -13.86 -1.33 10.70
CA LEU A 7 -13.25 -2.66 10.75
C LEU A 7 -12.07 -2.69 11.73
N THR A 8 -12.28 -2.22 12.96
CA THR A 8 -11.22 -2.07 13.96
C THR A 8 -10.59 -3.40 14.40
N GLN A 9 -11.31 -4.52 14.21
CA GLN A 9 -10.85 -5.88 14.51
C GLN A 9 -10.28 -6.62 13.28
N LEU A 10 -10.14 -5.97 12.12
CA LEU A 10 -9.64 -6.62 10.92
C LEU A 10 -8.16 -7.01 11.11
N VAL A 11 -7.87 -8.29 10.92
CA VAL A 11 -6.51 -8.84 11.10
C VAL A 11 -5.80 -9.00 9.75
N HIS A 12 -6.53 -9.45 8.72
CA HIS A 12 -6.04 -9.68 7.37
C HIS A 12 -6.79 -8.80 6.37
N LEU A 13 -6.06 -8.15 5.46
CA LEU A 13 -6.61 -7.39 4.35
C LEU A 13 -5.94 -7.80 3.04
N GLU A 14 -6.75 -8.30 2.12
CA GLU A 14 -6.30 -8.79 0.81
C GLU A 14 -6.72 -7.82 -0.28
N LEU A 15 -5.75 -7.18 -0.93
CA LEU A 15 -5.95 -6.25 -2.05
C LEU A 15 -5.08 -6.59 -3.27
N GLN A 16 -4.29 -7.67 -3.19
CA GLN A 16 -3.41 -8.15 -4.24
C GLN A 16 -4.19 -8.54 -5.51
N PHE A 17 -3.52 -8.55 -6.67
CA PHE A 17 -4.12 -8.87 -7.98
C PHE A 17 -5.34 -8.00 -8.36
N ASN A 18 -5.24 -6.69 -8.12
CA ASN A 18 -6.26 -5.72 -8.53
C ASN A 18 -5.66 -4.67 -9.48
N GLN A 19 -6.43 -3.61 -9.78
CA GLN A 19 -6.01 -2.48 -10.62
C GLN A 19 -5.87 -1.19 -9.82
N LEU A 20 -5.55 -1.30 -8.53
CA LEU A 20 -5.38 -0.14 -7.66
C LEU A 20 -4.13 0.65 -8.07
N LYS A 21 -4.29 1.96 -8.22
CA LYS A 21 -3.20 2.90 -8.53
C LYS A 21 -2.72 3.66 -7.30
N SER A 22 -3.61 3.89 -6.33
CA SER A 22 -3.32 4.56 -5.07
C SER A 22 -4.29 4.06 -3.99
N ILE A 23 -4.06 4.47 -2.74
CA ILE A 23 -5.00 4.25 -1.64
C ILE A 23 -5.45 5.62 -1.12
N PRO A 24 -6.77 5.85 -0.96
CA PRO A 24 -7.27 7.10 -0.40
C PRO A 24 -6.63 7.41 0.94
N ARG A 25 -6.30 8.69 1.15
CA ARG A 25 -5.72 9.15 2.41
C ARG A 25 -6.61 8.75 3.58
N GLY A 26 -6.01 8.11 4.57
CA GLY A 26 -6.66 7.71 5.81
C GLY A 26 -7.39 6.37 5.75
N ALA A 27 -7.42 5.68 4.61
CA ALA A 27 -8.19 4.45 4.45
C ALA A 27 -7.82 3.36 5.48
N PHE A 28 -6.57 3.30 5.94
CA PHE A 28 -6.09 2.29 6.87
C PHE A 28 -5.96 2.79 8.32
N ASP A 29 -6.31 4.05 8.62
CA ASP A 29 -5.97 4.68 9.89
C ASP A 29 -6.63 4.02 11.10
N ASN A 30 -7.80 3.40 10.90
CA ASN A 30 -8.58 2.74 11.95
C ASN A 30 -8.35 1.22 12.04
N LEU A 31 -7.49 0.65 11.19
CA LEU A 31 -7.18 -0.78 11.16
C LEU A 31 -6.16 -1.18 12.23
N LYS A 32 -6.49 -0.97 13.50
CA LYS A 32 -5.54 -1.12 14.63
C LYS A 32 -5.08 -2.55 14.89
N SER A 33 -5.88 -3.55 14.51
CA SER A 33 -5.56 -4.97 14.67
C SER A 33 -4.91 -5.62 13.44
N LEU A 34 -4.60 -4.83 12.40
CA LEU A 34 -4.10 -5.36 11.14
C LEU A 34 -2.68 -5.89 11.30
N THR A 35 -2.49 -7.15 10.92
CA THR A 35 -1.18 -7.82 10.99
C THR A 35 -0.70 -8.31 9.63
N HIS A 36 -1.61 -8.52 8.68
CA HIS A 36 -1.30 -8.97 7.33
C HIS A 36 -2.02 -8.10 6.31
N ILE A 37 -1.26 -7.53 5.38
CA ILE A 37 -1.81 -6.89 4.18
C ILE A 37 -1.07 -7.37 2.95
N TYR A 38 -1.82 -7.62 1.88
CA TYR A 38 -1.28 -8.09 0.61
C TYR A 38 -1.60 -7.02 -0.46
N LEU A 39 -0.55 -6.42 -1.02
CA LEU A 39 -0.65 -5.24 -1.90
C LEU A 39 0.04 -5.45 -3.27
N PHE A 40 0.73 -6.56 -3.45
CA PHE A 40 1.48 -6.86 -4.67
C PHE A 40 0.52 -7.08 -5.86
N ASN A 41 1.05 -7.08 -7.09
CA ASN A 41 0.27 -7.22 -8.32
C ASN A 41 -0.88 -6.19 -8.42
N ASN A 42 -0.56 -4.94 -8.13
CA ASN A 42 -1.37 -3.77 -8.45
C ASN A 42 -0.50 -2.77 -9.21
N PRO A 43 -1.05 -2.02 -10.19
CA PRO A 43 -0.33 -1.02 -10.95
C PRO A 43 -0.20 0.30 -10.18
N TRP A 44 0.52 0.28 -9.05
CA TRP A 44 0.69 1.47 -8.20
C TRP A 44 1.30 2.64 -8.98
N ASP A 45 0.59 3.76 -9.06
CA ASP A 45 1.02 4.97 -9.74
C ASP A 45 1.87 5.80 -8.79
N CYS A 46 3.19 5.61 -8.89
CA CYS A 46 4.14 6.32 -8.06
C CYS A 46 4.56 7.69 -8.61
N ALA A 47 3.99 8.13 -9.74
CA ALA A 47 4.27 9.46 -10.30
C ALA A 47 3.30 10.50 -9.74
N CYS A 48 2.05 10.11 -9.49
CA CYS A 48 1.04 10.92 -8.82
C CYS A 48 1.31 11.05 -7.30
N SER A 49 1.10 12.24 -6.74
CA SER A 49 1.29 12.50 -5.29
C SER A 49 0.34 11.74 -4.37
N ASP A 50 -0.78 11.22 -4.87
CA ASP A 50 -1.75 10.45 -4.06
C ASP A 50 -1.14 9.15 -3.50
N ILE A 51 -0.06 8.65 -4.10
CA ILE A 51 0.67 7.48 -3.60
C ILE A 51 1.34 7.71 -2.24
N LEU A 52 1.57 8.97 -1.86
CA LEU A 52 2.36 9.31 -0.68
C LEU A 52 1.74 8.79 0.61
N TYR A 53 0.41 8.68 0.67
CA TYR A 53 -0.24 8.05 1.82
C TYR A 53 0.21 6.59 1.98
N LEU A 54 0.13 5.79 0.92
CA LEU A 54 0.51 4.38 0.94
C LEU A 54 2.01 4.21 1.20
N SER A 55 2.86 5.00 0.55
CA SER A 55 4.32 4.98 0.77
C SER A 55 4.67 5.18 2.25
N ARG A 56 4.09 6.21 2.88
CA ARG A 56 4.30 6.52 4.30
C ARG A 56 3.73 5.45 5.20
N TRP A 57 2.53 4.96 4.90
CA TRP A 57 1.88 3.92 5.70
C TRP A 57 2.74 2.65 5.75
N ILE A 58 3.25 2.18 4.59
CA ILE A 58 4.14 1.01 4.53
C ILE A 58 5.43 1.26 5.31
N SER A 59 6.02 2.46 5.18
CA SER A 59 7.24 2.85 5.89
C SER A 59 7.06 2.84 7.41
N GLN A 60 5.86 3.19 7.90
CA GLN A 60 5.52 3.18 9.33
C GLN A 60 5.12 1.77 9.84
N HIS A 61 4.70 0.87 8.94
CA HIS A 61 4.23 -0.47 9.29
C HIS A 61 5.01 -1.58 8.54
N PRO A 62 6.36 -1.61 8.60
CA PRO A 62 7.17 -2.50 7.74
C PRO A 62 6.97 -4.00 8.01
N ARG A 63 6.33 -4.36 9.13
CA ARG A 63 6.04 -5.75 9.53
C ARG A 63 4.66 -6.26 9.08
N VAL A 64 3.85 -5.44 8.42
CA VAL A 64 2.45 -5.77 8.05
C VAL A 64 2.31 -6.25 6.60
N PRO A 65 3.00 -5.68 5.59
CA PRO A 65 2.95 -6.20 4.24
C PRO A 65 3.49 -7.62 4.11
N ARG A 66 2.88 -8.39 3.21
CA ARG A 66 3.23 -9.78 2.91
C ARG A 66 3.56 -9.97 1.44
N SER A 67 4.46 -10.91 1.15
CA SER A 67 4.82 -11.27 -0.22
C SER A 67 3.85 -12.25 -0.87
N ALA A 68 4.04 -12.44 -2.18
CA ALA A 68 3.39 -13.47 -2.99
C ALA A 68 4.15 -14.82 -2.95
N ASP A 69 4.86 -15.11 -1.87
CA ASP A 69 5.57 -16.39 -1.73
C ASP A 69 4.57 -17.54 -1.55
N ASP A 70 5.05 -18.76 -1.72
CA ASP A 70 4.27 -19.99 -1.56
C ASP A 70 3.54 -20.08 -0.20
N SER A 71 4.16 -19.55 0.85
CA SER A 71 3.62 -19.56 2.20
C SER A 71 2.60 -18.45 2.47
N TRP A 72 2.57 -17.37 1.67
CA TRP A 72 1.81 -16.13 1.91
C TRP A 72 2.10 -15.44 3.26
N THR A 73 3.03 -15.95 4.06
CA THR A 73 3.25 -15.49 5.43
C THR A 73 4.51 -14.64 5.58
N ARG A 74 5.38 -14.63 4.56
CA ARG A 74 6.63 -13.87 4.62
C ARG A 74 6.37 -12.37 4.62
N VAL A 75 6.90 -11.70 5.64
CA VAL A 75 6.93 -10.24 5.74
C VAL A 75 7.79 -9.67 4.61
N ASP A 76 7.21 -8.77 3.82
CA ASP A 76 7.90 -8.12 2.72
C ASP A 76 7.38 -6.69 2.51
N PRO A 77 8.03 -5.67 3.12
CA PRO A 77 7.62 -4.28 2.97
C PRO A 77 7.86 -3.73 1.54
N ASP A 78 8.55 -4.47 0.68
CA ASP A 78 8.82 -4.13 -0.72
C ASP A 78 7.87 -4.84 -1.71
N SER A 79 6.87 -5.57 -1.20
CA SER A 79 5.89 -6.32 -1.99
C SER A 79 5.04 -5.43 -2.90
N ALA A 80 4.68 -4.22 -2.46
CA ALA A 80 4.03 -3.21 -3.29
C ALA A 80 5.06 -2.48 -4.15
N ARG A 81 4.93 -2.56 -5.48
CA ARG A 81 5.88 -1.99 -6.43
C ARG A 81 5.23 -1.02 -7.41
N CYS A 82 5.96 0.05 -7.71
CA CYS A 82 5.56 1.08 -8.65
C CYS A 82 5.43 0.53 -10.07
N SER A 83 4.32 0.87 -10.72
CA SER A 83 4.10 0.57 -12.14
C SER A 83 5.20 1.22 -13.00
N GLY A 84 5.78 0.43 -13.91
CA GLY A 84 6.80 0.89 -14.86
C GLY A 84 8.24 0.91 -14.34
N THR A 85 8.48 1.26 -13.07
CA THR A 85 9.85 1.32 -12.50
C THR A 85 10.21 0.11 -11.64
N ASN A 86 9.21 -0.65 -11.19
CA ASN A 86 9.37 -1.79 -10.27
C ASN A 86 10.04 -1.44 -8.92
N THR A 87 10.17 -0.14 -8.61
CA THR A 87 10.69 0.36 -7.34
C THR A 87 9.69 0.11 -6.22
N PRO A 88 10.13 -0.19 -4.98
CA PRO A 88 9.20 -0.33 -3.87
C PRO A 88 8.41 0.95 -3.61
N VAL A 89 7.10 0.83 -3.39
CA VAL A 89 6.23 1.98 -3.12
C VAL A 89 6.70 2.74 -1.87
N ARG A 90 7.20 2.04 -0.84
CA ARG A 90 7.72 2.67 0.39
C ARG A 90 8.94 3.55 0.20
N ALA A 91 9.65 3.42 -0.91
CA ALA A 91 10.82 4.24 -1.23
C ALA A 91 10.44 5.56 -1.93
N VAL A 92 9.17 5.74 -2.30
CA VAL A 92 8.68 6.94 -2.98
C VAL A 92 8.61 8.11 -2.00
N THR A 93 9.15 9.25 -2.41
CA THR A 93 9.16 10.50 -1.63
C THR A 93 8.42 11.61 -2.37
N GLU A 94 8.11 12.71 -1.67
CA GLU A 94 7.45 13.87 -2.29
C GLU A 94 8.26 14.42 -3.48
N ALA A 95 9.59 14.44 -3.37
CA ALA A 95 10.50 14.93 -4.41
C ALA A 95 10.42 14.14 -5.74
N SER A 96 9.97 12.88 -5.68
CA SER A 96 9.80 12.03 -6.87
C SER A 96 8.39 12.04 -7.47
N THR A 97 7.44 12.73 -6.82
CA THR A 97 6.01 12.74 -7.19
C THR A 97 5.55 14.14 -7.63
N SER A 98 4.39 14.24 -8.29
CA SER A 98 3.76 15.53 -8.57
C SER A 98 2.23 15.44 -8.57
N PRO A 99 1.50 16.42 -7.99
CA PRO A 99 0.05 16.53 -8.15
C PRO A 99 -0.40 16.69 -9.61
N SER A 100 0.43 17.32 -10.45
CA SER A 100 0.12 17.49 -11.88
C SER A 100 0.19 16.20 -12.69
N LYS A 101 0.71 15.12 -12.11
CA LYS A 101 0.76 13.78 -12.71
C LYS A 101 -0.39 12.88 -12.23
N CYS A 102 -1.31 13.41 -11.43
CA CYS A 102 -2.51 12.70 -11.00
C CYS A 102 -3.62 12.81 -12.08
N PRO A 103 -4.50 11.80 -12.19
CA PRO A 103 -5.64 11.82 -13.11
C PRO A 103 -6.63 12.96 -12.86
#